data_AF-A0A6J1W2M1-F1
#
_entry.id   AF-A0A6J1W2M1-F1
#
_cell.length_a   1.000
_cell.length_b   1.000
_cell.length_c   1.000
_cell.angle_alpha   90.00
_cell.angle_beta   90.00
_cell.angle_gamma   90.00
#
_symmetry.space_group_name_H-M   'P 1'
#
loop_
_entity.id
_entity.type
_entity.pdbx_description
1 polymer ?
#
loop_
_entity_poly.entity_id
_entity_poly.type
_entity_poly.pdbx_seq_one_letter_code
_entity_poly.pdbx_strand_id
1 'polypeptide(L)'
;IPRSKKRLTELMTKTALEEPPEEVGGRWASACKEWRLKFLRSPLEVLPTMDGKRARAIQLAVNRLEGAGDAVKAVPTGEIEELRSGLIFSSIGYKSLPIDPAVPFDSKRGVIPNNSGRVFGAPGLYCSGWVKRGPTGVIITTMNDSFDTAQSVLEDLQSGALQLSSAKKGSDLVSHILRSR
;
A
#
# COMPACT_ATOMS: atom_id res chain seq x y z
N ILE A 1 -1.83 -0.66 23.82
CA ILE A 1 -2.31 -0.64 22.41
C ILE A 1 -2.89 0.76 22.12
N PRO A 2 -2.56 1.42 21.00
CA PRO A 2 -3.15 2.69 20.60
C PRO A 2 -4.69 2.68 20.58
N ARG A 3 -5.34 3.80 20.89
CA ARG A 3 -6.81 3.91 20.99
C ARG A 3 -7.54 3.40 19.75
N SER A 4 -7.04 3.71 18.56
CA SER A 4 -7.61 3.28 17.28
C SER A 4 -7.60 1.75 17.14
N LYS A 5 -6.46 1.11 17.42
CA LYS A 5 -6.30 -0.35 17.38
C LYS A 5 -7.20 -1.05 18.42
N LYS A 6 -7.32 -0.48 19.63
CA LYS A 6 -8.19 -1.02 20.69
C LYS A 6 -9.66 -1.04 20.24
N ARG A 7 -10.19 0.10 19.80
CA ARG A 7 -11.60 0.22 19.39
C ARG A 7 -11.98 -0.66 18.20
N LEU A 8 -11.07 -0.79 17.22
CA LEU A 8 -11.29 -1.69 16.08
C LEU A 8 -11.35 -3.15 16.52
N THR A 9 -10.43 -3.56 17.39
CA THR A 9 -10.38 -4.94 17.90
C THR A 9 -11.63 -5.26 18.73
N GLU A 10 -12.05 -4.35 19.61
CA GLU A 10 -13.27 -4.49 20.40
C GLU A 10 -14.50 -4.67 19.51
N LEU A 11 -14.62 -3.87 18.45
CA LEU A 11 -15.72 -4.00 17.48
C LEU A 11 -15.70 -5.38 16.80
N MET A 12 -14.55 -5.83 16.31
CA MET A 12 -14.42 -7.14 15.66
C MET A 12 -14.75 -8.28 16.61
N THR A 13 -14.23 -8.24 17.83
CA THR A 13 -14.48 -9.27 18.86
C THR A 13 -15.95 -9.30 19.24
N LYS A 14 -16.57 -8.14 19.48
CA LYS A 14 -18.01 -8.04 19.76
C LYS A 14 -18.84 -8.64 18.64
N THR A 15 -18.58 -8.26 17.38
CA THR A 15 -19.33 -8.78 16.23
C THR A 15 -19.13 -10.29 16.03
N ALA A 16 -17.97 -10.83 16.40
CA ALA A 16 -17.66 -12.25 16.20
C ALA A 16 -18.14 -13.17 17.33
N LEU A 17 -18.18 -12.68 18.58
CA LEU A 17 -18.40 -13.51 19.76
C LEU A 17 -19.71 -13.24 20.51
N GLU A 18 -20.30 -12.04 20.38
CA GLU A 18 -21.55 -11.72 21.07
C GLU A 18 -22.75 -12.09 20.18
N GLU A 19 -23.80 -12.64 20.79
CA GLU A 19 -25.05 -12.88 20.09
C GLU A 19 -25.71 -11.54 19.72
N PRO A 20 -26.15 -11.36 18.46
CA PRO A 20 -26.82 -10.13 18.06
C PRO A 20 -28.19 -10.05 18.74
N PRO A 21 -28.69 -8.83 19.03
CA PRO A 21 -30.09 -8.64 19.44
C PRO A 21 -31.04 -9.29 18.43
N GLU A 22 -32.20 -9.78 18.90
CA GLU A 22 -33.15 -10.58 18.11
C GLU A 22 -33.51 -9.94 16.76
N GLU A 23 -33.74 -8.62 16.75
CA GLU A 23 -34.00 -7.84 15.52
C GLU A 23 -32.85 -7.92 14.50
N VAL A 24 -31.61 -7.78 14.98
CA VAL A 24 -30.41 -7.84 14.14
C VAL A 24 -30.16 -9.28 13.68
N GLY A 25 -30.35 -10.26 14.57
CA GLY A 25 -30.28 -11.68 14.23
C GLY A 25 -31.25 -12.07 13.12
N GLY A 26 -32.51 -11.63 13.20
CA GLY A 26 -33.51 -11.85 12.16
C GLY A 26 -33.13 -11.21 10.81
N ARG A 27 -32.51 -10.03 10.83
CA ARG A 27 -31.97 -9.39 9.61
C ARG A 27 -30.79 -10.14 9.02
N TRP A 28 -29.92 -10.72 9.84
CA TRP A 28 -28.78 -11.50 9.37
C TRP A 28 -29.26 -12.83 8.77
N ALA A 29 -30.21 -13.51 9.42
CA ALA A 29 -30.78 -14.76 8.93
C ALA A 29 -31.52 -14.62 7.58
N SER A 30 -32.09 -13.45 7.30
CA SER A 30 -32.76 -13.16 6.03
C SER A 30 -31.83 -12.58 4.94
N ALA A 31 -30.54 -12.36 5.23
CA ALA A 31 -29.61 -11.80 4.27
C ALA A 31 -29.24 -12.78 3.16
N CYS A 32 -29.29 -12.33 1.91
CA CYS A 32 -28.90 -13.14 0.73
C CYS A 32 -27.42 -13.02 0.35
N LYS A 33 -26.64 -12.23 1.09
CA LYS A 33 -25.21 -12.00 0.87
C LYS A 33 -24.49 -12.01 2.20
N GLU A 34 -23.30 -12.62 2.21
CA GLU A 34 -22.42 -12.67 3.38
C GLU A 34 -21.00 -12.26 3.01
N TRP A 35 -20.24 -11.86 4.03
CA TRP A 35 -18.81 -11.63 3.94
C TRP A 35 -18.16 -12.18 5.21
N ARG A 36 -16.90 -12.62 5.12
CA ARG A 36 -16.18 -13.24 6.23
C ARG A 36 -14.73 -12.77 6.24
N LEU A 37 -14.15 -12.65 7.43
CA LEU A 37 -12.72 -12.46 7.61
C LEU A 37 -12.08 -13.80 7.95
N LYS A 38 -11.09 -14.22 7.16
CA LYS A 38 -10.37 -15.46 7.37
C LYS A 38 -8.91 -15.14 7.64
N PHE A 39 -8.50 -15.35 8.88
CA PHE A 39 -7.14 -15.04 9.34
C PHE A 39 -6.22 -16.25 9.20
N LEU A 40 -4.91 -15.99 9.32
CA LEU A 40 -3.88 -17.03 9.31
C LEU A 40 -3.94 -17.91 8.06
N ARG A 41 -4.11 -17.26 6.89
CA ARG A 41 -4.07 -17.89 5.57
C ARG A 41 -3.13 -17.14 4.66
N SER A 42 -2.29 -17.85 3.94
CA SER A 42 -1.46 -17.30 2.86
C SER A 42 -1.87 -17.93 1.54
N PRO A 43 -2.03 -17.16 0.44
CA PRO A 43 -2.34 -17.73 -0.86
C PRO A 43 -1.16 -18.56 -1.38
N LEU A 44 -1.46 -19.78 -1.85
CA LEU A 44 -0.51 -20.68 -2.49
C LEU A 44 -0.69 -20.69 -4.01
N GLU A 45 -1.90 -21.01 -4.47
CA GLU A 45 -2.19 -21.20 -5.89
C GLU A 45 -3.65 -20.84 -6.22
N VAL A 46 -3.86 -20.26 -7.41
CA VAL A 46 -5.21 -20.08 -7.96
C VAL A 46 -5.53 -21.27 -8.85
N LEU A 47 -6.54 -22.05 -8.45
CA LEU A 47 -6.92 -23.25 -9.17
C LEU A 47 -7.90 -22.93 -10.31
N PRO A 48 -7.65 -23.43 -11.53
CA PRO A 48 -8.52 -23.17 -12.66
C PRO A 48 -9.77 -24.08 -12.68
N THR A 49 -10.74 -23.71 -13.50
CA THR A 49 -11.82 -24.58 -13.96
C THR A 49 -11.27 -25.70 -14.86
N MET A 50 -12.05 -26.77 -15.10
CA MET A 50 -11.61 -27.91 -15.92
C MET A 50 -11.17 -27.51 -17.34
N ASP A 51 -11.76 -26.46 -17.90
CA ASP A 51 -11.41 -25.90 -19.22
C ASP A 51 -10.21 -24.94 -19.19
N GLY A 52 -9.63 -24.66 -18.02
CA GLY A 52 -8.47 -23.79 -17.84
C GLY A 52 -8.73 -22.28 -17.97
N LYS A 53 -9.98 -21.85 -18.21
CA LYS A 53 -10.26 -20.46 -18.62
C LYS A 53 -10.53 -19.48 -17.48
N ARG A 54 -10.91 -19.98 -16.30
CA ARG A 54 -11.35 -19.15 -15.17
C ARG A 54 -10.82 -19.71 -13.85
N ALA A 55 -10.76 -18.86 -12.83
CA ALA A 55 -10.55 -19.31 -11.46
C ALA A 55 -11.76 -20.11 -10.97
N ARG A 56 -11.50 -21.23 -10.29
CA ARG A 56 -12.49 -22.07 -9.60
C ARG A 56 -12.34 -21.97 -8.08
N ALA A 57 -11.10 -21.88 -7.62
CA ALA A 57 -10.76 -21.87 -6.21
C ALA A 57 -9.38 -21.23 -5.97
N ILE A 58 -9.06 -20.99 -4.71
CA ILE A 58 -7.73 -20.62 -4.24
C ILE A 58 -7.28 -21.62 -3.19
N GLN A 59 -6.05 -22.14 -3.32
CA GLN A 59 -5.38 -22.91 -2.28
C GLN A 59 -4.69 -21.95 -1.31
N LEU A 60 -4.87 -22.22 -0.02
CA LEU A 60 -4.38 -21.41 1.07
C LEU A 60 -3.57 -22.29 2.02
N ALA A 61 -2.39 -21.83 2.44
CA ALA A 61 -1.68 -22.43 3.57
C ALA A 61 -2.32 -21.96 4.88
N VAL A 62 -2.52 -22.87 5.82
CA VAL A 62 -2.83 -22.54 7.21
C VAL A 62 -1.56 -22.06 7.90
N ASN A 63 -1.64 -20.92 8.58
CA ASN A 63 -0.50 -20.34 9.28
C ASN A 63 -0.67 -20.37 10.80
N ARG A 64 0.45 -20.29 11.51
CA ARG A 64 0.52 -19.86 12.91
C ARG A 64 1.34 -18.58 13.02
N LEU A 65 1.24 -17.89 14.14
CA LEU A 65 2.08 -16.73 14.44
C LEU A 65 3.33 -17.17 15.20
N GLU A 66 4.49 -16.68 14.79
CA GLU A 66 5.75 -16.84 15.50
C GLU A 66 6.44 -15.49 15.70
N GLY A 67 7.21 -15.36 16.78
CA GLY A 67 7.87 -14.11 17.18
C GLY A 67 7.07 -13.30 18.21
N ALA A 68 7.54 -12.08 18.49
CA ALA A 68 6.94 -11.18 19.47
C ALA A 68 6.97 -9.72 19.01
N GLY A 69 6.03 -8.91 19.49
CA GLY A 69 5.93 -7.48 19.17
C GLY A 69 5.75 -7.23 17.67
N ASP A 70 6.53 -6.29 17.12
CA ASP A 70 6.48 -5.94 15.70
C ASP A 70 7.19 -6.95 14.78
N ALA A 71 7.88 -7.95 15.35
CA ALA A 71 8.56 -9.00 14.61
C ALA A 71 7.71 -10.26 14.39
N VAL A 72 6.41 -10.23 14.75
CA VAL A 72 5.49 -11.34 14.54
C VAL A 72 5.34 -11.63 13.04
N LYS A 73 5.45 -12.90 12.67
CA LYS A 73 5.31 -13.38 11.28
C LYS A 73 4.33 -14.54 11.21
N ALA A 74 3.65 -14.65 10.08
CA ALA A 74 2.86 -15.82 9.75
C ALA A 74 3.78 -16.90 9.16
N VAL A 75 3.76 -18.09 9.75
CA VAL A 75 4.56 -19.26 9.33
C VAL A 75 3.61 -20.41 9.01
N PRO A 76 3.77 -21.11 7.87
CA PRO A 76 2.88 -22.20 7.49
C PRO A 76 2.96 -23.36 8.48
N THR A 77 1.83 -24.00 8.74
CA THR A 77 1.74 -25.21 9.58
C THR A 77 1.96 -26.49 8.78
N GLY A 78 1.87 -26.43 7.45
CA GLY A 78 1.87 -27.58 6.55
C GLY A 78 0.47 -28.02 6.13
N GLU A 79 -0.57 -27.54 6.80
CA GLU A 79 -1.96 -27.77 6.38
C GLU A 79 -2.35 -26.85 5.22
N ILE A 80 -3.16 -27.38 4.30
CA ILE A 80 -3.65 -26.68 3.12
C ILE A 80 -5.17 -26.69 3.14
N GLU A 81 -5.75 -25.57 2.72
CA GLU A 81 -7.19 -25.39 2.58
C GLU A 81 -7.52 -24.90 1.16
N GLU A 82 -8.52 -25.52 0.53
CA GLU A 82 -9.09 -25.02 -0.73
C GLU A 82 -10.35 -24.19 -0.44
N LEU A 83 -10.39 -22.96 -0.96
CA LEU A 83 -11.56 -22.10 -0.92
C LEU A 83 -12.11 -21.86 -2.32
N ARG A 84 -13.34 -22.35 -2.58
CA ARG A 84 -14.03 -22.11 -3.87
C ARG A 84 -14.29 -20.61 -4.06
N SER A 85 -13.83 -20.08 -5.20
CA SER A 85 -14.07 -18.70 -5.59
C SER A 85 -13.91 -18.54 -7.11
N GLY A 86 -14.89 -17.88 -7.74
CA GLY A 86 -14.83 -17.53 -9.16
C GLY A 86 -14.12 -16.21 -9.45
N LEU A 87 -13.76 -15.44 -8.41
CA LEU A 87 -13.15 -14.13 -8.53
C LEU A 87 -12.19 -13.87 -7.38
N ILE A 88 -10.97 -13.43 -7.69
CA ILE A 88 -9.89 -13.27 -6.72
C ILE A 88 -9.26 -11.90 -6.96
N PHE A 89 -9.25 -11.07 -5.92
CA PHE A 89 -8.59 -9.77 -5.93
C PHE A 89 -7.40 -9.78 -4.97
N SER A 90 -6.23 -9.34 -5.45
CA SER A 90 -5.06 -9.15 -4.60
C SER A 90 -5.02 -7.71 -4.08
N SER A 91 -5.17 -7.56 -2.77
CA SER A 91 -5.18 -6.26 -2.08
C SER A 91 -4.06 -6.18 -1.02
N ILE A 92 -2.83 -6.54 -1.42
CA ILE A 92 -1.66 -6.69 -0.53
C ILE A 92 -0.67 -5.51 -0.59
N GLY A 93 -1.10 -4.39 -1.16
CA GLY A 93 -0.28 -3.18 -1.32
C GLY A 93 0.28 -3.02 -2.74
N TYR A 94 0.98 -1.90 -2.93
CA TYR A 94 1.53 -1.49 -4.23
C TYR A 94 3.04 -1.26 -4.12
N LYS A 95 3.67 -0.95 -5.25
CA LYS A 95 5.03 -0.40 -5.33
C LYS A 95 5.07 0.64 -6.45
N SER A 96 5.86 1.69 -6.29
CA SER A 96 6.16 2.59 -7.41
C SER A 96 7.00 1.86 -8.46
N LEU A 97 7.09 2.44 -9.66
CA LEU A 97 7.95 1.96 -10.74
C LEU A 97 9.06 2.98 -11.01
N PRO A 98 10.26 2.53 -11.44
CA PRO A 98 11.29 3.46 -11.89
C PRO A 98 10.78 4.19 -13.15
N ILE A 99 10.92 5.51 -13.17
CA ILE A 99 10.38 6.36 -14.25
C ILE A 99 11.44 6.74 -15.28
N ASP A 100 12.69 6.88 -14.86
CA ASP A 100 13.79 7.33 -15.72
C ASP A 100 15.13 6.81 -15.15
N PRO A 101 16.09 6.38 -15.99
CA PRO A 101 17.41 5.92 -15.54
C PRO A 101 18.20 6.95 -14.71
N ALA A 102 17.94 8.24 -14.90
CA ALA A 102 18.58 9.32 -14.14
C ALA A 102 18.04 9.46 -12.71
N VAL A 103 16.93 8.80 -12.37
CA VAL A 103 16.31 8.87 -11.05
C VAL A 103 16.65 7.61 -10.24
N PRO A 104 17.35 7.73 -9.09
CA PRO A 104 17.66 6.57 -8.26
C PRO A 104 16.38 5.90 -7.74
N PHE A 105 16.40 4.57 -7.67
CA PHE A 105 15.22 3.80 -7.29
C PHE A 105 15.59 2.59 -6.43
N ASP A 106 14.90 2.43 -5.29
CA ASP A 106 14.99 1.23 -4.47
C ASP A 106 13.89 0.25 -4.89
N SER A 107 14.23 -0.74 -5.72
CA SER A 107 13.27 -1.75 -6.19
C SER A 107 12.74 -2.68 -5.09
N LYS A 108 13.50 -2.84 -3.99
CA LYS A 108 13.06 -3.69 -2.87
C LYS A 108 11.91 -3.00 -2.13
N ARG A 109 12.06 -1.71 -1.83
CA ARG A 109 11.05 -0.90 -1.12
C ARG A 109 10.00 -0.29 -2.06
N GLY A 110 10.31 -0.15 -3.35
CA GLY A 110 9.45 0.47 -4.35
C GLY A 110 9.30 1.98 -4.17
N VAL A 111 10.39 2.69 -3.84
CA VAL A 111 10.42 4.14 -3.55
C VAL A 111 11.67 4.80 -4.13
N ILE A 112 11.64 6.12 -4.28
CA ILE A 112 12.83 6.93 -4.58
C ILE A 112 13.60 7.18 -3.27
N PRO A 113 14.89 6.78 -3.18
CA PRO A 113 15.72 7.07 -2.01
C PRO A 113 15.87 8.58 -1.78
N ASN A 114 15.49 9.05 -0.58
CA ASN A 114 15.46 10.49 -0.27
C ASN A 114 15.72 10.78 1.21
N ASN A 115 16.08 12.05 1.49
CA ASN A 115 16.13 12.63 2.83
C ASN A 115 15.18 13.84 2.90
N SER A 116 14.12 13.75 3.71
CA SER A 116 13.06 14.78 3.78
C SER A 116 12.50 15.20 2.41
N GLY A 117 12.48 14.28 1.43
CA GLY A 117 12.01 14.56 0.08
C GLY A 117 13.09 14.98 -0.91
N ARG A 118 14.32 15.31 -0.46
CA ARG A 118 15.49 15.54 -1.34
C ARG A 118 16.03 14.22 -1.84
N VAL A 119 16.11 14.03 -3.16
CA VAL A 119 16.56 12.75 -3.76
C VAL A 119 18.06 12.57 -3.61
N PHE A 120 18.52 11.40 -3.14
CA PHE A 120 19.94 11.13 -2.95
C PHE A 120 20.70 11.15 -4.28
N GLY A 121 21.84 11.83 -4.33
CA GLY A 121 22.70 11.87 -5.53
C GLY A 121 22.13 12.68 -6.71
N ALA A 122 20.98 13.34 -6.55
CA ALA A 122 20.35 14.17 -7.57
C ALA A 122 19.97 15.56 -7.02
N PRO A 123 20.93 16.50 -6.87
CA PRO A 123 20.66 17.84 -6.39
C PRO A 123 19.60 18.56 -7.23
N GLY A 124 18.61 19.17 -6.58
CA GLY A 124 17.49 19.84 -7.24
C GLY A 124 16.34 18.93 -7.66
N LEU A 125 16.45 17.62 -7.42
CA LEU A 125 15.35 16.67 -7.60
C LEU A 125 14.71 16.34 -6.24
N TYR A 126 13.37 16.35 -6.21
CA TYR A 126 12.59 16.10 -5.01
C TYR A 126 11.48 15.08 -5.30
N CYS A 127 10.98 14.43 -4.25
CA CYS A 127 9.86 13.52 -4.31
C CYS A 127 8.93 13.69 -3.10
N SER A 128 7.63 13.49 -3.29
CA SER A 128 6.60 13.52 -2.24
C SER A 128 5.59 12.38 -2.40
N GLY A 129 4.82 12.12 -1.36
CA GLY A 129 3.74 11.12 -1.35
C GLY A 129 4.24 9.68 -1.40
N TRP A 130 3.50 8.81 -2.10
CA TRP A 130 3.76 7.37 -2.08
C TRP A 130 5.11 6.98 -2.67
N VAL A 131 5.61 7.69 -3.68
CA VAL A 131 6.93 7.41 -4.26
C VAL A 131 8.07 7.76 -3.28
N LYS A 132 7.81 8.64 -2.30
CA LYS A 132 8.75 9.02 -1.23
C LYS A 132 8.70 8.06 -0.03
N ARG A 133 7.49 7.72 0.43
CA ARG A 133 7.24 7.05 1.72
C ARG A 133 6.83 5.57 1.61
N GLY A 134 6.43 5.13 0.42
CA GLY A 134 5.73 3.87 0.18
C GLY A 134 4.21 4.04 0.23
N PRO A 135 3.44 3.05 -0.25
CA PRO A 135 1.99 3.16 -0.43
C PRO A 135 1.23 2.87 0.86
N THR A 136 1.49 3.70 1.87
CA THR A 136 0.85 3.64 3.17
C THR A 136 0.39 5.04 3.56
N GLY A 137 -0.75 5.11 4.25
CA GLY A 137 -1.34 6.38 4.67
C GLY A 137 -2.56 6.79 3.83
N VAL A 138 -3.32 7.73 4.39
CA VAL A 138 -4.52 8.31 3.79
C VAL A 138 -4.18 9.63 3.07
N ILE A 139 -5.17 10.29 2.49
CA ILE A 139 -5.00 11.57 1.78
C ILE A 139 -4.31 12.62 2.67
N ILE A 140 -4.75 12.74 3.93
CA ILE A 140 -4.19 13.71 4.89
C ILE A 140 -2.70 13.45 5.17
N THR A 141 -2.29 12.19 5.30
CA THR A 141 -0.86 11.89 5.53
C THR A 141 -0.02 12.22 4.31
N THR A 142 -0.57 12.05 3.10
CA THR A 142 0.10 12.41 1.84
C THR A 142 0.21 13.93 1.69
N MET A 143 -0.85 14.66 2.08
CA MET A 143 -0.87 16.12 2.08
C MET A 143 0.23 16.70 2.98
N ASN A 144 0.31 16.23 4.24
CA ASN A 144 1.33 16.72 5.18
C ASN A 144 2.76 16.38 4.70
N ASP A 145 2.99 15.16 4.20
CA ASP A 145 4.28 14.77 3.63
C ASP A 145 4.69 15.63 2.41
N SER A 146 3.70 16.08 1.64
CA SER A 146 3.92 16.98 0.51
C SER A 146 4.30 18.38 0.98
N PHE A 147 3.69 18.88 2.06
CA PHE A 147 4.09 20.15 2.67
C PHE A 147 5.52 20.10 3.22
N ASP A 148 5.91 19.01 3.87
CA ASP A 148 7.30 18.84 4.36
C ASP A 148 8.32 18.87 3.21
N THR A 149 7.95 18.29 2.06
CA THR A 149 8.78 18.31 0.86
C THR A 149 8.87 19.72 0.27
N ALA A 150 7.73 20.43 0.19
CA ALA A 150 7.71 21.82 -0.28
C ALA A 150 8.55 22.73 0.62
N GLN A 151 8.51 22.54 1.93
CA GLN A 151 9.35 23.25 2.88
C GLN A 151 10.85 23.00 2.61
N SER A 152 11.23 21.76 2.32
CA SER A 152 12.62 21.42 1.94
C SER A 152 13.05 22.12 0.64
N VAL A 153 12.16 22.23 -0.34
CA VAL A 153 12.43 22.99 -1.58
C VAL A 153 12.66 24.46 -1.28
N LEU A 154 11.82 25.07 -0.42
CA LEU A 154 11.95 26.48 -0.04
C LEU A 154 13.24 26.76 0.73
N GLU A 155 13.64 25.87 1.64
CA GLU A 155 14.91 25.96 2.37
C GLU A 155 16.12 25.92 1.42
N ASP A 156 16.10 25.03 0.43
CA ASP A 156 17.20 24.89 -0.53
C ASP A 156 17.27 26.09 -1.50
N LEU A 157 16.12 26.70 -1.81
CA LEU A 157 16.04 27.97 -2.54
C LEU A 157 16.66 29.12 -1.74
N GLN A 158 16.29 29.24 -0.45
CA GLN A 158 16.75 30.35 0.41
C GLN A 158 18.22 30.25 0.78
N SER A 159 18.72 29.03 0.99
CA SER A 159 20.13 28.77 1.36
C SER A 159 21.09 28.85 0.16
N GLY A 160 20.58 28.96 -1.07
CA GLY A 160 21.40 28.94 -2.28
C GLY A 160 21.97 27.55 -2.61
N ALA A 161 21.42 26.48 -2.03
CA ALA A 161 21.81 25.10 -2.35
C ALA A 161 21.45 24.72 -3.80
N LEU A 162 20.50 25.42 -4.41
CA LEU A 162 20.11 25.25 -5.81
C LEU A 162 20.90 26.18 -6.73
N GLN A 163 21.38 25.62 -7.84
CA GLN A 163 22.07 26.40 -8.88
C GLN A 163 21.10 27.27 -9.68
N LEU A 164 20.89 28.49 -9.19
CA LEU A 164 20.04 29.52 -9.80
C LEU A 164 20.82 30.54 -10.66
N SER A 165 22.11 30.31 -10.89
CA SER A 165 23.01 31.25 -11.57
C SER A 165 22.64 31.55 -13.03
N SER A 166 21.82 30.69 -13.65
CA SER A 166 21.32 30.86 -15.02
C SER A 166 19.79 30.80 -15.02
N ALA A 167 19.18 31.70 -15.80
CA ALA A 167 17.74 31.69 -16.02
C ALA A 167 17.30 30.33 -16.59
N LYS A 168 16.40 29.65 -15.89
CA LYS A 168 15.83 28.38 -16.31
C LYS A 168 14.61 28.65 -17.20
N LYS A 169 14.62 28.14 -18.43
CA LYS A 169 13.56 28.40 -19.44
C LYS A 169 12.21 27.75 -19.12
N GLY A 170 12.15 26.82 -18.17
CA GLY A 170 10.90 26.20 -17.71
C GLY A 170 10.04 25.66 -18.85
N SER A 171 8.76 26.08 -18.87
CA SER A 171 7.75 25.65 -19.84
C SER A 171 8.09 25.97 -21.29
N ASP A 172 8.83 27.04 -21.57
CA ASP A 172 9.10 27.46 -22.95
C ASP A 172 9.94 26.41 -23.70
N LEU A 173 10.94 25.86 -23.01
CA LEU A 173 11.78 24.79 -23.55
C LEU A 173 11.00 23.47 -23.61
N VAL A 174 10.32 23.09 -22.52
CA VAL A 174 9.63 21.80 -22.42
C VAL A 174 8.49 21.71 -23.44
N SER A 175 7.71 22.78 -23.62
CA SER A 175 6.60 22.81 -24.58
C SER A 175 7.07 22.66 -26.02
N HIS A 176 8.24 23.21 -26.36
CA HIS A 176 8.83 23.04 -27.69
C HIS A 176 9.21 21.57 -27.95
N ILE A 177 9.80 20.89 -26.96
CA ILE A 177 10.17 19.47 -27.05
C ILE A 177 8.92 18.57 -27.15
N LEU A 178 7.87 18.87 -26.38
CA LEU A 178 6.64 18.09 -26.42
C LEU A 178 5.91 18.18 -27.76
N ARG A 179 6.01 19.31 -28.46
CA ARG A 179 5.41 19.49 -29.79
C ARG A 179 6.20 18.84 -30.91
N SER A 180 7.47 18.51 -30.68
CA SER A 180 8.35 17.87 -31.67
C SER A 180 8.47 16.35 -31.52
N ARG A 181 7.78 15.77 -30.54
CA ARG A 181 7.61 14.32 -30.36
C ARG A 181 6.26 13.89 -30.90
#